data_AF-A0A1Q3E8A2-F1
#
_entry.id   AF-A0A1Q3E8A2-F1
#
_cell.length_a   1.000
_cell.length_b   1.000
_cell.length_c   1.000
_cell.angle_alpha   90.00
_cell.angle_beta   90.00
_cell.angle_gamma   90.00
#
_symmetry.space_group_name_H-M   'P 1'
#
loop_
_entity.id
_entity.type
_entity.pdbx_description
1 polymer ?
#
loop_
_entity_poly.entity_id
_entity_poly.type
_entity_poly.pdbx_seq_one_letter_code
_entity_poly.pdbx_strand_id
1 'polypeptide(L)'
;MAAYTFSSSDGKTYKRNLHGFEALCNSYALHDFLLALTGSAEVQLRDESGIAVSQDTFASCLRAAWIQLRHRIPAVALRTVYQSEDASWTALYDVPAGSDDIDTWVAQTLIWRETKIDCLEHDLDEKWEFTRGEYPLRLIASPVELSTGRYMLSFSGPHGMFDGRMSMILLNELVGSLNDQIFKTMPVDLESIKWGEETARLASAGSVLTGLNMDSVPEPASTQTEEFVPFLPPSVENKVRTHDVTMRHVVFDNARTTALREKCRAHHTTITIAMDAIFAVAHVETILANAAVVGGAHFDSTVEAYTNAVHWFMPLSCKDQRPTWPSSSSINHPEGTTLFGTDGFPLQAKLETFRKAVGFSVDTKTFNSCDQESFWSSVIPHMAATHAAPQKDHAAYVHREREKQAICKSFNPSLMMVKSPIGSSIGHLEDLGLFTKYAPGSSSPTQVPRVLFRAHVSGPTMTNLYWQYDGKLNCSLLAAAKWNSPSEMDRMEKTLRKWFDIAIGDKSE
;
A
#
# COMPACT_ATOMS: atom_id res chain seq x y z
N MET A 1 9.25 20.88 15.98
CA MET A 1 8.79 19.60 16.56
C MET A 1 7.41 19.68 17.19
N ALA A 2 7.14 20.60 18.13
CA ALA A 2 5.86 20.66 18.87
C ALA A 2 4.58 20.66 18.02
N ALA A 3 4.57 21.32 16.85
CA ALA A 3 3.41 21.36 15.95
C ALA A 3 3.03 19.98 15.38
N TYR A 4 3.94 19.00 15.38
CA TYR A 4 3.77 17.67 14.79
C TYR A 4 3.59 16.57 15.85
N THR A 5 3.39 16.98 17.10
CA THR A 5 3.02 16.13 18.23
C THR A 5 1.61 16.51 18.67
N PHE A 6 0.79 15.51 19.00
CA PHE A 6 -0.57 15.79 19.48
C PHE A 6 -0.52 16.60 20.78
N SER A 7 -1.32 17.66 20.82
CA SER A 7 -1.51 18.49 22.01
C SER A 7 -2.98 18.88 22.14
N SER A 8 -3.42 19.14 23.37
CA SER A 8 -4.77 19.58 23.68
C SER A 8 -4.73 20.72 24.69
N SER A 9 -5.60 21.72 24.52
CA SER A 9 -5.79 22.82 25.47
C SER A 9 -6.93 22.58 26.46
N ASP A 10 -7.84 21.66 26.14
CA ASP A 10 -9.07 21.40 26.91
C ASP A 10 -9.19 19.95 27.41
N GLY A 11 -8.23 19.09 27.04
CA GLY A 11 -8.24 17.66 27.32
C GLY A 11 -9.27 16.85 26.51
N LYS A 12 -9.97 17.49 25.56
CA LYS A 12 -11.05 16.88 24.76
C LYS A 12 -10.66 16.73 23.31
N THR A 13 -10.17 17.81 22.70
CA THR A 13 -9.72 17.80 21.31
C THR A 13 -8.20 17.87 21.27
N TYR A 14 -7.60 16.86 20.64
CA TYR A 14 -6.17 16.77 20.40
C TYR A 14 -5.89 17.09 18.95
N LYS A 15 -4.83 17.85 18.69
CA LYS A 15 -4.43 18.22 17.34
C LYS A 15 -2.93 18.12 17.12
N ARG A 16 -2.54 17.78 15.90
CA ARG A 16 -1.20 17.96 15.36
C ARG A 16 -1.27 18.30 13.88
N ASN A 17 -0.25 18.96 13.36
CA ASN A 17 -0.05 19.08 11.93
C ASN A 17 0.45 17.74 11.37
N LEU A 18 0.05 17.41 10.15
CA LEU A 18 0.69 16.37 9.36
C LEU A 18 2.02 16.90 8.82
N HIS A 19 3.00 16.01 8.60
CA HIS A 19 4.33 16.35 8.14
C HIS A 19 4.87 15.36 7.11
N GLY A 20 5.48 15.86 6.04
CA GLY A 20 6.25 15.05 5.11
C GLY A 20 5.38 14.13 4.29
N PHE A 21 5.66 12.82 4.29
CA PHE A 21 5.00 11.91 3.37
C PHE A 21 3.51 11.69 3.70
N GLU A 22 3.12 11.68 4.98
CA GLU A 22 1.70 11.63 5.36
C GLU A 22 0.92 12.85 4.82
N ALA A 23 1.51 14.05 4.85
CA ALA A 23 0.89 15.26 4.32
C ALA A 23 0.83 15.22 2.78
N LEU A 24 1.92 14.81 2.13
CA LEU A 24 1.99 14.70 0.67
C LEU A 24 0.99 13.68 0.12
N CYS A 25 0.82 12.55 0.80
CA CYS A 25 -0.16 11.54 0.43
C CYS A 25 -1.61 12.02 0.60
N ASN A 26 -1.91 12.85 1.60
CA ASN A 26 -3.21 13.51 1.70
C ASN A 26 -3.41 14.54 0.56
N SER A 27 -2.37 15.28 0.19
CA SER A 27 -2.41 16.17 -0.97
C SER A 27 -2.62 15.43 -2.30
N TYR A 28 -2.06 14.23 -2.49
CA TYR A 28 -2.41 13.39 -3.64
C TYR A 28 -3.91 13.08 -3.69
N ALA A 29 -4.50 12.69 -2.55
CA ALA A 29 -5.90 12.32 -2.47
C ALA A 29 -6.88 13.48 -2.76
N LEU A 30 -6.45 14.75 -2.66
CA LEU A 30 -7.25 15.90 -3.13
C LEU A 30 -7.56 15.82 -4.64
N HIS A 31 -6.70 15.16 -5.40
CA HIS A 31 -6.81 15.02 -6.84
C HIS A 31 -7.38 13.65 -7.18
N ASP A 32 -8.71 13.55 -7.09
CA ASP A 32 -9.45 12.36 -7.48
C ASP A 32 -9.08 11.11 -6.65
N PHE A 33 -8.84 11.28 -5.34
CA PHE A 33 -8.44 10.19 -4.46
C PHE A 33 -7.17 9.46 -4.94
N LEU A 34 -6.27 10.14 -5.66
CA LEU A 34 -5.03 9.55 -6.14
C LEU A 34 -4.24 8.91 -4.98
N LEU A 35 -3.85 7.65 -5.17
CA LEU A 35 -3.19 6.75 -4.23
C LEU A 35 -4.00 6.36 -2.99
N ALA A 36 -5.27 6.75 -2.87
CA ALA A 36 -6.14 6.28 -1.79
C ALA A 36 -6.05 4.75 -1.67
N LEU A 37 -5.90 4.27 -0.44
CA LEU A 37 -5.57 2.89 -0.16
C LEU A 37 -6.80 2.13 0.26
N THR A 38 -6.85 0.87 -0.19
CA THR A 38 -7.78 -0.13 0.33
C THR A 38 -6.99 -1.34 0.78
N GLY A 39 -7.12 -1.73 2.05
CA GLY A 39 -6.61 -2.97 2.59
C GLY A 39 -7.77 -3.83 3.05
N SER A 40 -7.92 -5.03 2.48
CA SER A 40 -9.07 -5.89 2.70
C SER A 40 -8.68 -7.28 3.17
N ALA A 41 -9.55 -7.90 3.97
CA ALA A 41 -9.50 -9.29 4.34
C ALA A 41 -10.88 -9.92 4.16
N GLU A 42 -10.95 -11.11 3.56
CA GLU A 42 -12.13 -11.95 3.67
C GLU A 42 -12.02 -12.73 4.97
N VAL A 43 -13.08 -12.71 5.77
CA VAL A 43 -13.21 -13.48 7.00
C VAL A 43 -14.29 -14.53 6.81
N GLN A 44 -14.05 -15.74 7.32
CA GLN A 44 -15.03 -16.81 7.41
C GLN A 44 -15.26 -17.12 8.88
N LEU A 45 -16.52 -17.03 9.32
CA LEU A 45 -16.91 -17.14 10.71
C LEU A 45 -17.89 -18.29 10.87
N ARG A 46 -17.47 -19.33 11.59
CA ARG A 46 -18.29 -20.50 11.91
C ARG A 46 -18.28 -20.76 13.39
N ASP A 47 -19.36 -21.29 13.95
CA ASP A 47 -19.37 -21.79 15.32
C ASP A 47 -18.61 -23.11 15.47
N GLU A 48 -18.51 -23.60 16.71
CA GLU A 48 -17.84 -24.87 17.02
C GLU A 48 -18.48 -26.09 16.32
N SER A 49 -19.74 -25.96 15.88
CA SER A 49 -20.46 -26.97 15.10
C SER A 49 -20.28 -26.80 13.59
N GLY A 50 -19.49 -25.81 13.15
CA GLY A 50 -19.25 -25.49 11.75
C GLY A 50 -20.37 -24.68 11.08
N ILE A 51 -21.37 -24.23 11.84
CA ILE A 51 -22.51 -23.45 11.34
C ILE A 51 -22.07 -22.00 11.15
N ALA A 52 -22.48 -21.39 10.03
CA ALA A 52 -22.18 -20.00 9.74
C ALA A 52 -22.77 -19.06 10.82
N VAL A 53 -21.97 -18.09 11.29
CA VAL A 53 -22.44 -17.03 12.18
C VAL A 53 -23.51 -16.20 11.47
N SER A 54 -24.62 -15.89 12.14
CA SER A 54 -25.69 -15.08 11.55
C SER A 54 -25.24 -13.64 11.27
N GLN A 55 -25.84 -13.01 10.27
CA GLN A 55 -25.52 -11.63 9.91
C GLN A 55 -25.73 -10.65 11.07
N ASP A 56 -26.79 -10.81 11.85
CA ASP A 56 -27.07 -9.95 13.02
C ASP A 56 -26.00 -10.12 14.12
N THR A 57 -25.55 -11.35 14.34
CA THR A 57 -24.47 -11.63 15.30
C THR A 57 -23.16 -11.02 14.81
N PHE A 58 -22.83 -11.21 13.53
CA PHE A 58 -21.64 -10.60 12.95
C PHE A 58 -21.68 -9.07 13.01
N ALA A 59 -22.79 -8.44 12.61
CA ALA A 59 -22.91 -6.98 12.59
C ALA A 59 -22.77 -6.37 14.00
N SER A 60 -23.44 -6.96 15.00
CA SER A 60 -23.34 -6.51 16.39
C SER A 60 -21.93 -6.70 16.97
N CYS A 61 -21.29 -7.85 16.71
CA CYS A 61 -19.93 -8.12 17.17
C CYS A 61 -18.89 -7.24 16.45
N LEU A 62 -19.07 -6.99 15.15
CA LEU A 62 -18.20 -6.11 14.37
C LEU A 62 -18.28 -4.66 14.87
N ARG A 63 -19.49 -4.18 15.19
CA ARG A 63 -19.67 -2.87 15.82
C ARG A 63 -18.89 -2.77 17.13
N ALA A 64 -19.00 -3.77 18.00
CA ALA A 64 -18.26 -3.80 19.27
C ALA A 64 -16.74 -3.84 19.04
N ALA A 65 -16.27 -4.67 18.11
CA ALA A 65 -14.86 -4.78 17.76
C ALA A 65 -14.31 -3.47 17.19
N TRP A 66 -15.09 -2.75 16.39
CA TRP A 66 -14.72 -1.46 15.82
C TRP A 66 -14.55 -0.38 16.90
N ILE A 67 -15.48 -0.32 17.87
CA ILE A 67 -15.38 0.60 19.02
C ILE A 67 -14.16 0.27 19.88
N GLN A 68 -13.92 -1.02 20.15
CA GLN A 68 -12.73 -1.46 20.88
C GLN A 68 -11.44 -1.07 20.14
N LEU A 69 -11.41 -1.21 18.81
CA LEU A 69 -10.25 -0.83 18.01
C LEU A 69 -9.98 0.68 18.12
N ARG A 70 -11.00 1.54 18.13
CA ARG A 70 -10.82 2.99 18.36
C ARG A 70 -10.18 3.28 19.71
N HIS A 71 -10.61 2.62 20.78
CA HIS A 71 -9.99 2.82 22.10
C HIS A 71 -8.55 2.31 22.15
N ARG A 72 -8.25 1.20 21.48
CA ARG A 72 -6.87 0.70 21.41
C ARG A 72 -5.99 1.59 20.53
N ILE A 73 -6.52 2.06 19.41
CA ILE A 73 -5.80 2.71 18.34
C ILE A 73 -6.60 3.96 17.94
N PRO A 74 -6.53 5.05 18.72
CA PRO A 74 -7.34 6.24 18.48
C PRO A 74 -7.10 6.88 17.11
N ALA A 75 -5.97 6.57 16.47
CA ALA A 75 -5.62 7.05 15.14
C ALA A 75 -6.64 6.64 14.05
N VAL A 76 -7.43 5.57 14.26
CA VAL A 76 -8.49 5.17 13.30
C VAL A 76 -9.68 6.13 13.28
N ALA A 77 -9.80 7.00 14.29
CA ALA A 77 -10.82 8.02 14.43
C ALA A 77 -10.26 9.44 14.32
N LEU A 78 -9.12 9.61 13.63
CA LEU A 78 -8.64 10.95 13.29
C LEU A 78 -9.58 11.60 12.28
N ARG A 79 -9.69 12.92 12.35
CA ARG A 79 -10.30 13.77 11.33
C ARG A 79 -9.20 14.62 10.71
N THR A 80 -9.36 15.00 9.44
CA THR A 80 -8.37 15.82 8.74
C THR A 80 -8.95 17.15 8.31
N VAL A 81 -8.17 18.22 8.45
CA VAL A 81 -8.53 19.56 7.95
C VAL A 81 -7.42 20.04 7.04
N TYR A 82 -7.77 20.43 5.82
CA TYR A 82 -6.87 21.06 4.87
C TYR A 82 -7.00 22.58 4.93
N GLN A 83 -5.88 23.27 5.08
CA GLN A 83 -5.77 24.72 5.08
C GLN A 83 -5.18 25.16 3.74
N SER A 84 -6.01 25.74 2.88
CA SER A 84 -5.60 26.06 1.51
C SER A 84 -4.66 27.26 1.43
N GLU A 85 -4.66 28.13 2.45
CA GLU A 85 -3.83 29.35 2.50
C GLU A 85 -2.34 29.04 2.55
N ASP A 86 -1.96 27.94 3.20
CA ASP A 86 -0.56 27.51 3.35
C ASP A 86 -0.31 26.06 2.91
N ALA A 87 -1.32 25.44 2.29
CA ALA A 87 -1.34 24.05 1.83
C ALA A 87 -0.91 23.06 2.93
N SER A 88 -1.38 23.29 4.16
CA SER A 88 -1.08 22.46 5.32
C SER A 88 -2.27 21.59 5.74
N TRP A 89 -1.96 20.54 6.49
CA TRP A 89 -2.92 19.55 6.96
C TRP A 89 -2.85 19.45 8.48
N THR A 90 -4.01 19.43 9.12
CA THR A 90 -4.16 19.20 10.56
C THR A 90 -4.91 17.90 10.79
N ALA A 91 -4.37 17.02 11.63
CA ALA A 91 -5.09 15.89 12.19
C ALA A 91 -5.72 16.28 13.53
N LEU A 92 -6.98 15.90 13.72
CA LEU A 92 -7.78 16.14 14.91
C LEU A 92 -8.24 14.81 15.50
N TYR A 93 -8.27 14.71 16.82
CA TYR A 93 -8.88 13.61 17.55
C TYR A 93 -9.77 14.19 18.66
N ASP A 94 -11.01 13.72 18.76
CA ASP A 94 -11.91 14.09 19.84
C ASP A 94 -12.17 12.89 20.75
N VAL A 95 -11.98 13.11 22.05
CA VAL A 95 -12.38 12.16 23.10
C VAL A 95 -13.92 12.14 23.15
N PRO A 96 -14.56 10.98 22.96
CA PRO A 96 -16.01 10.83 23.07
C PRO A 96 -16.53 11.29 24.43
N ALA A 97 -17.57 12.13 24.45
CA ALA A 97 -18.21 12.57 25.69
C ALA A 97 -19.21 11.54 26.24
N GLY A 98 -19.66 10.59 25.42
CA GLY A 98 -20.62 9.56 25.79
C GLY A 98 -20.96 8.62 24.64
N SER A 99 -21.98 7.78 24.84
CA SER A 99 -22.45 6.80 23.85
C SER A 99 -22.88 7.43 22.53
N ASP A 100 -23.52 8.61 22.56
CA ASP A 100 -24.06 9.26 21.37
C ASP A 100 -22.95 9.67 20.38
N ASP A 101 -21.80 10.11 20.90
CA ASP A 101 -20.62 10.43 20.08
C ASP A 101 -20.01 9.16 19.45
N ILE A 102 -20.04 8.05 20.19
CA ILE A 102 -19.59 6.74 19.70
C ILE A 102 -20.50 6.25 18.58
N ASP A 103 -21.82 6.29 18.80
CA ASP A 103 -22.81 5.89 17.81
C ASP A 103 -22.72 6.74 16.54
N THR A 104 -22.53 8.05 16.69
CA THR A 104 -22.32 8.96 15.57
C THR A 104 -21.06 8.58 14.78
N TRP A 105 -19.94 8.32 15.47
CA TRP A 105 -18.70 7.90 14.81
C TRP A 105 -18.85 6.56 14.08
N VAL A 106 -19.48 5.57 14.72
CA VAL A 106 -19.75 4.26 14.10
C VAL A 106 -20.59 4.45 12.85
N ALA A 107 -21.68 5.22 12.92
CA ALA A 107 -22.57 5.45 11.78
C ALA A 107 -21.86 6.11 10.58
N GLN A 108 -20.83 6.93 10.84
CA GLN A 108 -20.06 7.61 9.79
C GLN A 108 -18.90 6.77 9.23
N THR A 109 -18.41 5.79 9.99
CA THR A 109 -17.15 5.09 9.66
C THR A 109 -17.32 3.60 9.39
N LEU A 110 -18.35 2.95 9.93
CA LEU A 110 -18.68 1.56 9.64
C LEU A 110 -19.74 1.50 8.54
N ILE A 111 -19.30 1.21 7.32
CA ILE A 111 -20.16 1.17 6.14
C ILE A 111 -20.57 -0.27 5.86
N TRP A 112 -21.86 -0.55 5.97
CA TRP A 112 -22.44 -1.84 5.60
C TRP A 112 -22.86 -1.84 4.13
N ARG A 113 -22.29 -2.72 3.31
CA ARG A 113 -22.75 -2.97 1.94
C ARG A 113 -23.70 -4.17 1.94
N GLU A 114 -24.89 -3.99 1.37
CA GLU A 114 -25.87 -5.09 1.22
C GLU A 114 -25.54 -5.98 0.02
N THR A 115 -24.93 -5.41 -1.01
CA THR A 115 -24.53 -6.13 -2.23
C THR A 115 -23.40 -7.10 -1.92
N LYS A 116 -23.52 -8.33 -2.43
CA LYS A 116 -22.44 -9.31 -2.35
C LYS A 116 -21.29 -8.87 -3.25
N ILE A 117 -20.19 -8.50 -2.63
CA ILE A 117 -18.98 -8.02 -3.29
C ILE A 117 -17.80 -8.64 -2.55
N ASP A 118 -16.91 -9.29 -3.28
CA ASP A 118 -15.66 -9.83 -2.72
C ASP A 118 -14.51 -8.81 -2.78
N CYS A 119 -13.34 -9.16 -2.24
CA CYS A 119 -12.20 -8.25 -2.28
C CYS A 119 -11.75 -7.94 -3.72
N LEU A 120 -11.98 -8.83 -4.69
CA LEU A 120 -11.59 -8.66 -6.10
C LEU A 120 -12.54 -7.72 -6.86
N GLU A 121 -13.76 -7.56 -6.40
CA GLU A 121 -14.74 -6.67 -7.01
C GLU A 121 -14.81 -5.29 -6.34
N HIS A 122 -14.40 -5.17 -5.08
CA HIS A 122 -14.50 -3.91 -4.33
C HIS A 122 -13.53 -2.83 -4.83
N ASP A 123 -14.05 -1.73 -5.36
CA ASP A 123 -13.30 -0.48 -5.59
C ASP A 123 -13.84 0.66 -4.70
N LEU A 124 -13.09 1.77 -4.65
CA LEU A 124 -13.50 3.02 -4.00
C LEU A 124 -14.54 3.75 -4.86
N ASP A 125 -15.73 3.16 -4.97
CA ASP A 125 -16.83 3.71 -5.77
C ASP A 125 -17.38 5.02 -5.20
N GLU A 126 -17.25 5.21 -3.88
CA GLU A 126 -17.70 6.41 -3.18
C GLU A 126 -16.50 7.22 -2.69
N LYS A 127 -16.38 8.45 -3.19
CA LYS A 127 -15.40 9.45 -2.74
C LYS A 127 -16.10 10.40 -1.78
N TRP A 128 -15.47 10.73 -0.66
CA TRP A 128 -16.04 11.59 0.38
C TRP A 128 -15.11 12.76 0.75
N GLU A 129 -15.68 13.80 1.37
CA GLU A 129 -14.95 15.04 1.65
C GLU A 129 -14.17 14.94 2.97
N PHE A 130 -12.94 14.43 2.92
CA PHE A 130 -12.11 14.31 4.13
C PHE A 130 -11.36 15.60 4.53
N THR A 131 -11.53 16.70 3.80
CA THR A 131 -10.74 17.94 3.96
C THR A 131 -11.30 18.92 4.99
N ARG A 132 -12.54 18.72 5.46
CA ARG A 132 -13.26 19.65 6.34
C ARG A 132 -13.56 19.08 7.72
N GLY A 133 -12.71 18.17 8.18
CA GLY A 133 -12.85 17.55 9.49
C GLY A 133 -13.81 16.35 9.50
N GLU A 134 -14.07 15.72 8.35
CA GLU A 134 -14.70 14.39 8.31
C GLU A 134 -13.66 13.29 8.62
N TYR A 135 -14.15 12.08 8.91
CA TYR A 135 -13.31 10.91 9.12
C TYR A 135 -12.77 10.39 7.77
N PRO A 136 -11.45 10.41 7.54
CA PRO A 136 -10.84 9.99 6.30
C PRO A 136 -10.74 8.46 6.19
N LEU A 137 -10.80 7.73 7.30
CA LEU A 137 -10.72 6.26 7.33
C LEU A 137 -12.12 5.67 7.56
N ARG A 138 -12.54 4.77 6.67
CA ARG A 138 -13.77 3.99 6.79
C ARG A 138 -13.46 2.50 6.88
N LEU A 139 -14.24 1.78 7.69
CA LEU A 139 -14.32 0.33 7.71
C LEU A 139 -15.54 -0.10 6.90
N ILE A 140 -15.32 -0.82 5.82
CA ILE A 140 -16.38 -1.34 4.95
C ILE A 140 -16.55 -2.83 5.26
N ALA A 141 -17.80 -3.24 5.48
CA ALA A 141 -18.19 -4.63 5.67
C ALA A 141 -19.20 -5.04 4.59
N SER A 142 -19.01 -6.21 3.99
CA SER A 142 -19.86 -6.71 2.91
C SER A 142 -20.02 -8.23 3.02
N PRO A 143 -21.20 -8.80 2.79
CA PRO A 143 -21.33 -10.24 2.65
C PRO A 143 -20.62 -10.71 1.38
N VAL A 144 -19.84 -11.79 1.48
CA VAL A 144 -19.30 -12.50 0.30
C VAL A 144 -20.18 -13.70 0.04
N GLU A 145 -20.37 -14.54 1.07
CA GLU A 145 -21.18 -15.74 0.98
C GLU A 145 -21.80 -16.05 2.35
N LEU A 146 -23.08 -15.66 2.53
CA LEU A 146 -23.80 -15.80 3.81
C LEU A 146 -23.94 -17.26 4.27
N SER A 147 -24.14 -18.20 3.35
CA SER A 147 -24.27 -19.64 3.66
C SER A 147 -23.01 -20.23 4.28
N THR A 148 -21.85 -19.61 4.06
CA THR A 148 -20.57 -20.06 4.60
C THR A 148 -20.02 -19.12 5.66
N GLY A 149 -20.78 -18.10 6.06
CA GLY A 149 -20.37 -17.10 7.06
C GLY A 149 -19.23 -16.22 6.57
N ARG A 150 -19.12 -16.00 5.26
CA ARG A 150 -18.02 -15.23 4.65
C ARG A 150 -18.39 -13.78 4.45
N TYR A 151 -17.54 -12.90 4.94
CA TYR A 151 -17.65 -11.44 4.84
C TYR A 151 -16.32 -10.84 4.39
N MET A 152 -16.37 -9.72 3.69
CA MET A 152 -15.23 -8.86 3.45
C MET A 152 -15.21 -7.78 4.53
N LEU A 153 -14.03 -7.56 5.12
CA LEU A 153 -13.71 -6.39 5.93
C LEU A 153 -12.64 -5.58 5.19
N SER A 154 -12.82 -4.27 5.09
CA SER A 154 -11.91 -3.42 4.32
C SER A 154 -11.69 -2.06 4.95
N PHE A 155 -10.44 -1.68 5.16
CA PHE A 155 -10.08 -0.29 5.46
C PHE A 155 -9.86 0.49 4.19
N SER A 156 -10.49 1.66 4.11
CA SER A 156 -10.49 2.52 2.93
C SER A 156 -10.29 3.97 3.34
N GLY A 157 -9.40 4.68 2.64
CA GLY A 157 -9.18 6.11 2.88
C GLY A 157 -7.96 6.69 2.13
N PRO A 158 -7.70 8.00 2.28
CA PRO A 158 -6.50 8.65 1.77
C PRO A 158 -5.23 7.94 2.27
N HIS A 159 -4.26 7.73 1.38
CA HIS A 159 -3.03 6.98 1.69
C HIS A 159 -2.26 7.59 2.86
N GLY A 160 -2.35 8.91 3.06
CA GLY A 160 -1.62 9.59 4.14
C GLY A 160 -2.17 9.30 5.53
N MET A 161 -3.31 8.61 5.65
CA MET A 161 -3.90 8.23 6.92
C MET A 161 -3.50 6.83 7.39
N PHE A 162 -3.06 5.96 6.48
CA PHE A 162 -2.55 4.64 6.83
C PHE A 162 -1.78 4.04 5.65
N ASP A 163 -0.70 3.32 5.94
CA ASP A 163 0.05 2.58 4.91
C ASP A 163 -0.43 1.14 4.73
N GLY A 164 0.05 0.50 3.65
CA GLY A 164 -0.31 -0.87 3.31
C GLY A 164 -0.02 -1.88 4.42
N ARG A 165 1.09 -1.73 5.16
CA ARG A 165 1.36 -2.64 6.29
C ARG A 165 0.43 -2.37 7.47
N MET A 166 0.13 -1.10 7.74
CA MET A 166 -0.78 -0.75 8.82
C MET A 166 -2.19 -1.28 8.60
N SER A 167 -2.70 -1.27 7.37
CA SER A 167 -4.06 -1.80 7.10
C SER A 167 -4.21 -3.26 7.55
N MET A 168 -3.18 -4.09 7.37
CA MET A 168 -3.21 -5.49 7.84
C MET A 168 -3.05 -5.63 9.35
N ILE A 169 -2.22 -4.78 9.97
CA ILE A 169 -2.10 -4.75 11.44
C ILE A 169 -3.46 -4.42 12.05
N LEU A 170 -4.14 -3.38 11.52
CA LEU A 170 -5.48 -2.99 11.95
C LEU A 170 -6.50 -4.10 11.72
N LEU A 171 -6.49 -4.74 10.55
CA LEU A 171 -7.41 -5.84 10.26
C LEU A 171 -7.15 -7.06 11.14
N ASN A 172 -5.88 -7.38 11.44
CA ASN A 172 -5.54 -8.46 12.35
C ASN A 172 -6.06 -8.21 13.76
N GLU A 173 -5.88 -7.00 14.29
CA GLU A 173 -6.45 -6.59 15.59
C GLU A 173 -7.98 -6.61 15.58
N LEU A 174 -8.61 -6.13 14.50
CA LEU A 174 -10.06 -6.14 14.34
C LEU A 174 -10.62 -7.57 14.29
N VAL A 175 -10.00 -8.46 13.51
CA VAL A 175 -10.39 -9.88 13.41
C VAL A 175 -10.19 -10.59 14.76
N GLY A 176 -9.11 -10.25 15.48
CA GLY A 176 -8.87 -10.73 16.84
C GLY A 176 -10.00 -10.37 17.79
N SER A 177 -10.32 -9.08 17.85
CA SER A 177 -11.41 -8.55 18.66
C SER A 177 -12.78 -9.14 18.25
N LEU A 178 -13.07 -9.20 16.95
CA LEU A 178 -14.30 -9.78 16.42
C LEU A 178 -14.46 -11.25 16.85
N ASN A 179 -13.40 -12.05 16.74
CA ASN A 179 -13.39 -13.42 17.21
C ASN A 179 -13.71 -13.49 18.72
N ASP A 180 -13.10 -12.61 19.53
CA ASP A 180 -13.33 -12.60 20.97
C ASP A 180 -14.78 -12.22 21.36
N GLN A 181 -15.41 -11.32 20.60
CA GLN A 181 -16.82 -10.97 20.79
C GLN A 181 -17.75 -12.13 20.41
N ILE A 182 -17.54 -12.75 19.24
CA ILE A 182 -18.40 -13.82 18.72
C ILE A 182 -18.36 -15.05 19.65
N PHE A 183 -17.16 -15.48 20.04
CA PHE A 183 -16.98 -16.70 20.83
C PHE A 183 -16.90 -16.45 22.34
N LYS A 184 -17.11 -15.21 22.77
CA LYS A 184 -17.13 -14.80 24.19
C LYS A 184 -15.90 -15.28 24.97
N THR A 185 -14.75 -15.33 24.32
CA THR A 185 -13.47 -15.69 24.95
C THR A 185 -12.92 -14.53 25.77
N MET A 186 -13.05 -13.31 25.26
CA MET A 186 -12.74 -12.05 25.94
C MET A 186 -13.66 -10.92 25.46
N PRO A 187 -14.99 -11.04 25.67
CA PRO A 187 -15.93 -10.02 25.20
C PRO A 187 -15.64 -8.71 25.92
N VAL A 188 -15.81 -7.59 25.20
CA VAL A 188 -15.59 -6.26 25.77
C VAL A 188 -16.92 -5.68 26.19
N ASP A 189 -16.98 -5.33 27.46
CA ASP A 189 -18.03 -4.46 27.96
C ASP A 189 -17.75 -3.02 27.51
N LEU A 190 -18.50 -2.55 26.52
CA LEU A 190 -18.35 -1.22 25.95
C LEU A 190 -18.63 -0.11 26.98
N GLU A 191 -19.43 -0.38 28.02
CA GLU A 191 -19.72 0.57 29.09
C GLU A 191 -18.54 0.75 30.05
N SER A 192 -17.64 -0.25 30.11
CA SER A 192 -16.43 -0.22 30.94
C SER A 192 -15.27 0.55 30.31
N ILE A 193 -15.39 0.96 29.03
CA ILE A 193 -14.33 1.68 28.32
C ILE A 193 -14.15 3.07 28.93
N LYS A 194 -12.94 3.34 29.41
CA LYS A 194 -12.54 4.65 29.92
C LYS A 194 -11.99 5.51 28.79
N TRP A 195 -12.87 6.31 28.19
CA TRP A 195 -12.50 7.30 27.17
C TRP A 195 -11.61 8.39 27.77
N GLY A 196 -10.65 8.86 26.98
CA GLY A 196 -9.56 9.75 27.36
C GLY A 196 -8.25 9.02 27.64
N GLU A 197 -8.28 7.78 28.16
CA GLU A 197 -7.07 6.97 28.39
C GLU A 197 -6.38 6.56 27.08
N GLU A 198 -7.11 6.54 25.98
CA GLU A 198 -6.56 6.24 24.66
C GLU A 198 -5.68 7.35 24.09
N THR A 199 -5.83 8.58 24.55
CA THR A 199 -5.10 9.73 23.99
C THR A 199 -3.59 9.62 24.14
N ALA A 200 -3.11 8.84 25.12
CA ALA A 200 -1.69 8.51 25.28
C ALA A 200 -1.10 7.72 24.09
N ARG A 201 -1.95 7.08 23.27
CA ARG A 201 -1.57 6.31 22.07
C ARG A 201 -1.64 7.12 20.77
N LEU A 202 -1.90 8.43 20.87
CA LEU A 202 -1.86 9.35 19.72
C LEU A 202 -0.40 9.68 19.37
N ALA A 203 0.15 8.93 18.41
CA ALA A 203 1.54 9.09 17.99
C ALA A 203 1.81 10.41 17.25
N SER A 204 3.02 10.94 17.42
CA SER A 204 3.54 12.07 16.63
C SER A 204 3.79 11.67 15.17
N ALA A 205 4.07 12.66 14.32
CA ALA A 205 4.56 12.39 12.96
C ALA A 205 5.85 11.56 12.97
N GLY A 206 6.05 10.70 11.98
CA GLY A 206 7.18 9.75 11.94
C GLY A 206 8.56 10.42 12.04
N SER A 207 8.73 11.62 11.48
CA SER A 207 9.97 12.40 11.59
C SER A 207 10.31 12.78 13.05
N VAL A 208 9.29 13.06 13.87
CA VAL A 208 9.46 13.34 15.31
C VAL A 208 9.80 12.05 16.07
N LEU A 209 9.20 10.92 15.69
CA LEU A 209 9.44 9.61 16.33
C LEU A 209 10.87 9.09 16.15
N THR A 210 11.67 9.69 15.26
CA THR A 210 13.11 9.39 15.18
C THR A 210 13.92 9.91 16.37
N GLY A 211 13.39 10.88 17.12
CA GLY A 211 14.10 11.59 18.18
C GLY A 211 15.14 12.62 17.67
N LEU A 212 15.29 12.78 16.35
CA LEU A 212 16.18 13.77 15.77
C LEU A 212 15.53 15.16 15.76
N ASN A 213 16.33 16.21 15.99
CA ASN A 213 15.88 17.57 15.73
C ASN A 213 15.89 17.82 14.22
N MET A 214 14.69 17.89 13.63
CA MET A 214 14.48 18.04 12.19
C MET A 214 15.19 19.26 11.60
N ASP A 215 15.30 20.35 12.36
CA ASP A 215 15.91 21.61 11.91
C ASP A 215 17.45 21.54 11.91
N SER A 216 18.03 20.58 12.62
CA SER A 216 19.49 20.38 12.68
C SER A 216 19.99 19.22 11.82
N VAL A 217 19.10 18.45 11.18
CA VAL A 217 19.52 17.41 10.24
C VAL A 217 20.19 18.10 9.04
N PRO A 218 21.47 17.81 8.76
CA PRO A 218 22.19 18.45 7.68
C PRO A 218 21.60 18.05 6.33
N GLU A 219 21.63 18.97 5.38
CA GLU A 219 21.36 18.63 3.99
C GLU A 219 22.42 17.62 3.51
N PRO A 220 22.03 16.57 2.76
CA PRO A 220 22.99 15.65 2.18
C PRO A 220 23.94 16.45 1.28
N ALA A 221 25.22 16.08 1.32
CA ALA A 221 26.20 16.69 0.43
C ALA A 221 25.71 16.53 -1.02
N SER A 222 25.63 17.64 -1.75
CA SER A 222 25.33 17.59 -3.19
C SER A 222 26.45 16.80 -3.87
N THR A 223 26.17 15.55 -4.19
CA THR A 223 27.03 14.78 -5.08
C THR A 223 26.75 15.29 -6.49
N GLN A 224 27.81 15.51 -7.29
CA GLN A 224 27.63 15.68 -8.73
C GLN A 224 26.95 14.40 -9.22
N THR A 225 25.65 14.49 -9.48
CA THR A 225 24.88 13.35 -9.96
C THR A 225 25.29 13.11 -11.41
N GLU A 226 25.58 11.85 -11.74
CA GLU A 226 25.58 11.41 -13.13
C GLU A 226 24.29 11.89 -13.82
N GLU A 227 24.38 12.17 -15.12
CA GLU A 227 23.22 12.61 -15.90
C GLU A 227 22.04 11.65 -15.72
N PHE A 228 20.92 12.16 -15.20
CA PHE A 228 19.71 11.38 -14.94
C PHE A 228 18.70 11.59 -16.07
N VAL A 229 18.63 10.63 -17.00
CA VAL A 229 17.61 10.58 -18.05
C VAL A 229 16.69 9.37 -17.81
N PRO A 230 15.46 9.55 -17.29
CA PRO A 230 14.54 8.44 -17.00
C PRO A 230 13.82 7.95 -18.26
N PHE A 231 13.51 6.65 -18.31
CA PHE A 231 12.62 6.07 -19.31
C PHE A 231 11.16 6.38 -18.98
N LEU A 232 10.65 7.45 -19.59
CA LEU A 232 9.27 7.92 -19.45
C LEU A 232 8.59 7.90 -20.83
N PRO A 233 7.96 6.77 -21.23
CA PRO A 233 7.26 6.69 -22.51
C PRO A 233 6.05 7.62 -22.54
N PRO A 234 5.63 8.08 -23.73
CA PRO A 234 4.44 8.91 -23.86
C PRO A 234 3.18 8.17 -23.39
N SER A 235 2.26 8.89 -22.76
CA SER A 235 0.96 8.36 -22.37
C SER A 235 -0.06 8.60 -23.48
N VAL A 236 -0.92 7.61 -23.72
CA VAL A 236 -2.05 7.72 -24.66
C VAL A 236 -3.34 7.53 -23.87
N GLU A 237 -4.28 8.45 -24.02
CA GLU A 237 -5.57 8.31 -23.37
C GLU A 237 -6.40 7.19 -24.04
N ASN A 238 -6.84 6.23 -23.23
CA ASN A 238 -7.86 5.26 -23.57
C ASN A 238 -9.24 5.91 -23.50
N LYS A 239 -9.74 6.29 -24.68
CA LYS A 239 -11.04 6.96 -24.85
C LYS A 239 -12.26 6.03 -24.71
N VAL A 240 -12.07 4.71 -24.71
CA VAL A 240 -13.15 3.70 -24.67
C VAL A 240 -13.26 3.01 -23.31
N ARG A 241 -12.67 3.59 -22.25
CA ARG A 241 -12.72 3.04 -20.89
C ARG A 241 -14.15 2.94 -20.36
N THR A 242 -14.40 1.93 -19.53
CA THR A 242 -15.70 1.66 -18.89
C THR A 242 -15.65 1.72 -17.37
N HIS A 243 -14.47 1.90 -16.78
CA HIS A 243 -14.21 1.92 -15.34
C HIS A 243 -13.08 2.92 -15.06
N ASP A 244 -12.81 3.22 -13.78
CA ASP A 244 -11.73 4.15 -13.39
C ASP A 244 -10.37 3.45 -13.27
N VAL A 245 -10.34 2.29 -12.63
CA VAL A 245 -9.11 1.49 -12.41
C VAL A 245 -9.23 0.13 -13.10
N THR A 246 -8.13 -0.33 -13.71
CA THR A 246 -7.99 -1.71 -14.19
C THR A 246 -7.02 -2.44 -13.29
N MET A 247 -7.44 -3.59 -12.75
CA MET A 247 -6.65 -4.43 -11.88
C MET A 247 -6.39 -5.83 -12.48
N ARG A 248 -5.21 -6.38 -12.22
CA ARG A 248 -4.93 -7.83 -12.32
C ARG A 248 -4.39 -8.32 -11.00
N HIS A 249 -5.01 -9.37 -10.45
CA HIS A 249 -4.52 -10.07 -9.27
C HIS A 249 -3.76 -11.31 -9.71
N VAL A 250 -2.44 -11.27 -9.55
CA VAL A 250 -1.55 -12.37 -9.90
C VAL A 250 -1.21 -13.13 -8.62
N VAL A 251 -1.55 -14.42 -8.61
CA VAL A 251 -1.22 -15.33 -7.51
C VAL A 251 -0.24 -16.38 -8.02
N PHE A 252 0.85 -16.55 -7.27
CA PHE A 252 1.79 -17.65 -7.41
C PHE A 252 1.55 -18.62 -6.25
N ASP A 253 1.38 -19.90 -6.57
CA ASP A 253 1.11 -20.93 -5.58
C ASP A 253 2.28 -21.15 -4.61
N ASN A 254 2.08 -22.06 -3.66
CA ASN A 254 3.08 -22.38 -2.62
C ASN A 254 4.38 -22.93 -3.22
N ALA A 255 4.30 -23.80 -4.23
CA ALA A 255 5.48 -24.39 -4.85
C ALA A 255 6.33 -23.33 -5.56
N ARG A 256 5.69 -22.49 -6.38
CA ARG A 256 6.33 -21.39 -7.11
C ARG A 256 6.90 -20.33 -6.16
N THR A 257 6.16 -20.00 -5.10
CA THR A 257 6.61 -19.05 -4.07
C THR A 257 7.83 -19.59 -3.31
N THR A 258 7.81 -20.87 -2.94
CA THR A 258 8.92 -21.55 -2.26
C THR A 258 10.17 -21.58 -3.15
N ALA A 259 10.01 -21.93 -4.44
CA ALA A 259 11.12 -21.93 -5.40
C ALA A 259 11.77 -20.55 -5.52
N LEU A 260 10.99 -19.46 -5.57
CA LEU A 260 11.54 -18.10 -5.58
C LEU A 260 12.29 -17.79 -4.27
N ARG A 261 11.76 -18.17 -3.10
CA ARG A 261 12.43 -17.98 -1.80
C ARG A 261 13.75 -18.73 -1.73
N GLU A 262 13.82 -19.94 -2.27
CA GLU A 262 15.06 -20.73 -2.37
C GLU A 262 16.10 -20.03 -3.24
N LYS A 263 15.72 -19.53 -4.41
CA LYS A 263 16.62 -18.75 -5.28
C LYS A 263 17.09 -17.47 -4.58
N CYS A 264 16.20 -16.74 -3.92
CA CYS A 264 16.58 -15.55 -3.15
C CYS A 264 17.62 -15.88 -2.07
N ARG A 265 17.43 -16.98 -1.32
CA ARG A 265 18.39 -17.44 -0.31
C ARG A 265 19.74 -17.82 -0.93
N ALA A 266 19.73 -18.55 -2.05
CA ALA A 266 20.94 -18.98 -2.75
C ALA A 266 21.77 -17.78 -3.28
N HIS A 267 21.11 -16.68 -3.63
CA HIS A 267 21.74 -15.46 -4.13
C HIS A 267 21.87 -14.34 -3.08
N HIS A 268 21.66 -14.65 -1.79
CA HIS A 268 21.74 -13.69 -0.67
C HIS A 268 20.93 -12.40 -0.88
N THR A 269 19.73 -12.53 -1.46
CA THR A 269 18.83 -11.41 -1.73
C THR A 269 17.45 -11.63 -1.08
N THR A 270 16.60 -10.61 -1.14
CA THR A 270 15.24 -10.63 -0.61
C THR A 270 14.21 -10.82 -1.72
N ILE A 271 13.02 -11.28 -1.35
CA ILE A 271 11.88 -11.35 -2.26
C ILE A 271 11.52 -9.97 -2.82
N THR A 272 11.63 -8.91 -2.02
CA THR A 272 11.40 -7.53 -2.47
C THR A 272 12.32 -7.17 -3.64
N ILE A 273 13.62 -7.41 -3.52
CA ILE A 273 14.58 -7.13 -4.60
C ILE A 273 14.27 -7.98 -5.83
N ALA A 274 13.95 -9.26 -5.65
CA ALA A 274 13.63 -10.15 -6.76
C ALA A 274 12.34 -9.72 -7.50
N MET A 275 11.29 -9.34 -6.76
CA MET A 275 10.03 -8.90 -7.35
C MET A 275 10.12 -7.52 -8.00
N ASP A 276 10.88 -6.59 -7.42
CA ASP A 276 11.12 -5.29 -8.05
C ASP A 276 11.96 -5.46 -9.33
N ALA A 277 12.90 -6.40 -9.35
CA ALA A 277 13.64 -6.77 -10.56
C ALA A 277 12.73 -7.37 -11.64
N ILE A 278 11.90 -8.38 -11.29
CA ILE A 278 10.90 -9.00 -12.17
C ILE A 278 9.96 -7.94 -12.73
N PHE A 279 9.46 -7.04 -11.88
CA PHE A 279 8.55 -5.97 -12.27
C PHE A 279 9.23 -4.96 -13.20
N ALA A 280 10.48 -4.58 -12.95
CA ALA A 280 11.23 -3.66 -13.81
C ALA A 280 11.40 -4.18 -15.24
N VAL A 281 11.85 -5.43 -15.40
CA VAL A 281 12.01 -6.04 -16.73
C VAL A 281 10.66 -6.29 -17.41
N ALA A 282 9.64 -6.71 -16.66
CA ALA A 282 8.30 -6.90 -17.19
C ALA A 282 7.66 -5.58 -17.65
N HIS A 283 7.88 -4.50 -16.92
CA HIS A 283 7.41 -3.17 -17.27
C HIS A 283 8.03 -2.65 -18.57
N VAL A 284 9.36 -2.76 -18.71
CA VAL A 284 10.07 -2.34 -19.94
C VAL A 284 9.58 -3.14 -21.14
N GLU A 285 9.53 -4.47 -21.04
CA GLU A 285 9.06 -5.34 -22.11
C GLU A 285 7.61 -5.04 -22.50
N THR A 286 6.73 -4.87 -21.51
CA THR A 286 5.31 -4.60 -21.75
C THR A 286 5.10 -3.25 -22.45
N ILE A 287 5.81 -2.20 -22.05
CA ILE A 287 5.72 -0.89 -22.72
C ILE A 287 6.11 -1.02 -24.20
N LEU A 288 7.23 -1.68 -24.49
CA LEU A 288 7.73 -1.85 -25.86
C LEU A 288 6.77 -2.71 -26.70
N ALA A 289 6.23 -3.79 -26.12
CA ALA A 289 5.25 -4.64 -26.77
C ALA A 289 3.94 -3.88 -27.08
N ASN A 290 3.44 -3.10 -26.12
CA ASN A 290 2.25 -2.26 -26.33
C ASN A 290 2.49 -1.21 -27.41
N ALA A 291 3.64 -0.55 -27.39
CA ALA A 291 4.00 0.45 -28.39
C ALA A 291 4.08 -0.18 -29.79
N ALA A 292 4.64 -1.38 -29.93
CA ALA A 292 4.73 -2.10 -31.20
C ALA A 292 3.35 -2.44 -31.79
N VAL A 293 2.38 -2.76 -30.93
CA VAL A 293 0.99 -3.04 -31.30
C VAL A 293 0.25 -1.79 -31.76
N VAL A 294 0.46 -0.66 -31.07
CA VAL A 294 -0.14 0.63 -31.46
C VAL A 294 0.47 1.15 -32.77
N GLY A 295 1.79 1.04 -32.93
CA GLY A 295 2.51 1.45 -34.13
C GLY A 295 2.61 2.98 -34.32
N GLY A 296 3.07 3.37 -35.51
CA GLY A 296 3.19 4.77 -35.94
C GLY A 296 3.98 5.66 -34.97
N ALA A 297 3.54 6.91 -34.84
CA ALA A 297 4.23 7.92 -34.02
C ALA A 297 4.36 7.54 -32.53
N HIS A 298 3.45 6.73 -31.99
CA HIS A 298 3.53 6.26 -30.60
C HIS A 298 4.67 5.25 -30.41
N PHE A 299 4.84 4.33 -31.38
CA PHE A 299 5.97 3.42 -31.39
C PHE A 299 7.30 4.19 -31.46
N ASP A 300 7.41 5.11 -32.42
CA ASP A 300 8.65 5.86 -32.66
C ASP A 300 9.05 6.69 -31.42
N SER A 301 8.10 7.41 -30.82
CA SER A 301 8.34 8.20 -29.59
C SER A 301 8.70 7.32 -28.39
N THR A 302 8.12 6.13 -28.29
CA THR A 302 8.44 5.19 -27.19
C THR A 302 9.83 4.59 -27.36
N VAL A 303 10.21 4.23 -28.59
CA VAL A 303 11.56 3.72 -28.92
C VAL A 303 12.60 4.81 -28.72
N GLU A 304 12.31 6.06 -29.08
CA GLU A 304 13.19 7.20 -28.81
C GLU A 304 13.42 7.38 -27.30
N ALA A 305 12.34 7.43 -26.50
CA ALA A 305 12.44 7.49 -25.03
C ALA A 305 13.22 6.29 -24.46
N TYR A 306 12.97 5.08 -24.98
CA TYR A 306 13.67 3.87 -24.58
C TYR A 306 15.14 3.88 -24.97
N THR A 307 15.54 4.52 -26.07
CA THR A 307 16.93 4.56 -26.55
C THR A 307 17.73 5.64 -25.84
N ASN A 308 17.12 6.80 -25.58
CA ASN A 308 17.78 7.95 -24.98
C ASN A 308 17.87 7.88 -23.45
N ALA A 309 16.99 7.12 -22.80
CA ALA A 309 17.01 6.97 -21.36
C ALA A 309 18.29 6.28 -20.84
N VAL A 310 18.79 6.73 -19.70
CA VAL A 310 19.90 6.07 -18.99
C VAL A 310 19.38 5.23 -17.82
N HIS A 311 18.20 5.59 -17.28
CA HIS A 311 17.64 4.97 -16.09
C HIS A 311 16.23 4.42 -16.33
N TRP A 312 15.96 3.25 -15.77
CA TRP A 312 14.61 2.89 -15.37
C TRP A 312 14.35 3.53 -14.00
N PHE A 313 13.20 4.18 -13.87
CA PHE A 313 12.89 5.01 -12.72
C PHE A 313 11.60 4.54 -12.07
N MET A 314 11.67 4.27 -10.77
CA MET A 314 10.49 4.09 -9.94
C MET A 314 10.48 5.21 -8.91
N PRO A 315 9.59 6.22 -9.02
CA PRO A 315 9.59 7.40 -8.17
C PRO A 315 9.35 7.08 -6.70
N LEU A 316 8.71 5.94 -6.42
CA LEU A 316 8.33 5.54 -5.08
C LEU A 316 8.57 4.05 -4.86
N SER A 317 9.57 3.75 -4.03
CA SER A 317 9.73 2.50 -3.28
C SER A 317 9.61 2.82 -1.80
N CYS A 318 9.18 1.83 -1.03
CA CYS A 318 8.75 2.03 0.35
C CYS A 318 9.59 1.20 1.33
N LYS A 319 9.96 1.81 2.46
CA LYS A 319 10.49 1.11 3.64
C LYS A 319 9.62 1.43 4.84
N ASP A 320 9.24 0.41 5.59
CA ASP A 320 8.61 0.59 6.90
C ASP A 320 9.65 1.09 7.92
N GLN A 321 9.42 2.26 8.50
CA GLN A 321 10.32 2.87 9.48
C GLN A 321 9.97 2.52 10.93
N ARG A 322 8.74 2.04 11.19
CA ARG A 322 8.27 1.69 12.54
C ARG A 322 9.27 0.84 13.32
N PRO A 323 9.83 -0.27 12.78
CA PRO A 323 10.75 -1.12 13.54
C PRO A 323 12.03 -0.41 14.01
N THR A 324 12.33 0.78 13.46
CA THR A 324 13.53 1.54 13.79
C THR A 324 13.28 2.67 14.78
N TRP A 325 12.04 3.00 15.14
CA TRP A 325 11.74 4.08 16.08
C TRP A 325 11.98 3.65 17.53
N PRO A 326 12.69 4.45 18.35
CA PRO A 326 13.03 4.07 19.72
C PRO A 326 11.81 3.84 20.63
N SER A 327 10.80 4.70 20.51
CA SER A 327 9.46 4.51 21.05
C SER A 327 8.50 4.50 19.86
N SER A 328 7.39 3.75 19.93
CA SER A 328 6.43 3.57 18.82
C SER A 328 6.82 2.59 17.70
N SER A 329 7.61 1.55 17.99
CA SER A 329 7.93 0.52 17.00
C SER A 329 6.79 -0.46 16.66
N SER A 330 5.71 -0.43 17.44
CA SER A 330 4.55 -1.31 17.31
C SER A 330 3.26 -0.59 17.70
N ILE A 331 2.14 -1.06 17.14
CA ILE A 331 0.80 -0.57 17.47
C ILE A 331 0.40 -0.85 18.91
N ASN A 332 1.01 -1.87 19.52
CA ASN A 332 0.76 -2.28 20.90
C ASN A 332 1.69 -1.56 21.90
N HIS A 333 2.54 -0.64 21.45
CA HIS A 333 3.34 0.18 22.35
C HIS A 333 2.42 1.11 23.18
N PRO A 334 2.74 1.43 24.45
CA PRO A 334 1.92 2.32 25.27
C PRO A 334 1.68 3.71 24.66
N GLU A 335 2.64 4.21 23.89
CA GLU A 335 2.56 5.48 23.14
C GLU A 335 1.92 5.34 21.74
N GLY A 336 1.50 4.12 21.37
CA GLY A 336 1.02 3.79 20.03
C GLY A 336 2.09 3.96 18.95
N THR A 337 1.65 4.03 17.70
CA THR A 337 2.47 4.33 16.52
C THR A 337 1.63 5.09 15.49
N THR A 338 2.27 5.85 14.59
CA THR A 338 1.55 6.43 13.46
C THR A 338 1.05 5.33 12.53
N LEU A 339 -0.14 5.54 11.96
CA LEU A 339 -0.71 4.64 10.96
C LEU A 339 0.02 4.72 9.61
N PHE A 340 0.67 5.86 9.35
CA PHE A 340 1.50 6.07 8.17
C PHE A 340 2.98 6.17 8.60
N GLY A 341 3.70 5.05 8.55
CA GLY A 341 5.09 4.94 9.01
C GLY A 341 6.07 4.56 7.91
N THR A 342 5.74 4.91 6.68
CA THR A 342 6.51 4.54 5.50
C THR A 342 7.46 5.67 5.08
N ASP A 343 8.69 5.29 4.74
CA ASP A 343 9.64 6.13 4.02
C ASP A 343 9.57 5.82 2.53
N GLY A 344 9.15 6.82 1.75
CA GLY A 344 9.18 6.80 0.29
C GLY A 344 10.51 7.34 -0.25
N PHE A 345 11.17 6.57 -1.10
CA PHE A 345 12.39 6.97 -1.83
C PHE A 345 12.39 6.40 -3.25
N PRO A 346 13.02 7.09 -4.22
CA PRO A 346 13.07 6.61 -5.60
C PRO A 346 14.07 5.46 -5.76
N LEU A 347 13.81 4.58 -6.73
CA LEU A 347 14.82 3.68 -7.29
C LEU A 347 15.20 4.14 -8.70
N GLN A 348 16.51 4.22 -8.94
CA GLN A 348 17.09 4.66 -10.20
C GLN A 348 18.07 3.57 -10.68
N ALA A 349 17.55 2.60 -11.42
CA ALA A 349 18.36 1.50 -11.96
C ALA A 349 18.85 1.89 -13.36
N LYS A 350 20.13 1.62 -13.68
CA LYS A 350 20.62 1.76 -15.06
C LYS A 350 19.79 0.90 -16.00
N LEU A 351 19.21 1.53 -17.03
CA LEU A 351 18.33 0.88 -17.99
C LEU A 351 19.07 -0.14 -18.85
N GLU A 352 20.38 0.05 -19.07
CA GLU A 352 21.22 -0.85 -19.88
C GLU A 352 21.13 -2.32 -19.45
N THR A 353 21.14 -2.59 -18.14
CA THR A 353 20.99 -3.95 -17.60
C THR A 353 19.66 -4.57 -18.03
N PHE A 354 18.58 -3.78 -17.97
CA PHE A 354 17.26 -4.24 -18.39
C PHE A 354 17.13 -4.32 -19.91
N ARG A 355 17.79 -3.46 -20.68
CA ARG A 355 17.84 -3.57 -22.14
C ARG A 355 18.46 -4.88 -22.59
N LYS A 356 19.58 -5.27 -21.95
CA LYS A 356 20.26 -6.55 -22.22
C LYS A 356 19.36 -7.74 -21.88
N ALA A 357 18.68 -7.70 -20.73
CA ALA A 357 17.77 -8.76 -20.31
C ALA A 357 16.54 -8.86 -21.23
N VAL A 358 15.89 -7.74 -21.54
CA VAL A 358 14.69 -7.71 -22.40
C VAL A 358 15.04 -8.04 -23.86
N GLY A 359 16.22 -7.63 -24.33
CA GLY A 359 16.73 -7.96 -25.65
C GLY A 359 15.81 -7.51 -26.80
N PHE A 360 15.18 -6.34 -26.67
CA PHE A 360 14.26 -5.82 -27.68
C PHE A 360 15.01 -5.35 -28.94
N SER A 361 14.57 -5.84 -30.09
CA SER A 361 15.04 -5.43 -31.42
C SER A 361 14.05 -4.46 -32.05
N VAL A 362 14.50 -3.25 -32.37
CA VAL A 362 13.67 -2.21 -32.99
C VAL A 362 13.22 -2.63 -34.39
N ASP A 363 14.12 -3.25 -35.17
CA ASP A 363 13.87 -3.62 -36.57
C ASP A 363 12.83 -4.72 -36.71
N THR A 364 12.96 -5.77 -35.89
CA THR A 364 12.06 -6.94 -35.95
C THR A 364 10.88 -6.83 -34.99
N LYS A 365 10.92 -5.88 -34.04
CA LYS A 365 9.93 -5.72 -32.95
C LYS A 365 9.77 -6.99 -32.11
N THR A 366 10.88 -7.71 -31.91
CA THR A 366 10.92 -8.97 -31.16
C THR A 366 11.80 -8.85 -29.92
N PHE A 367 11.64 -9.80 -29.00
CA PHE A 367 12.41 -9.91 -27.76
C PHE A 367 13.29 -11.15 -27.82
N ASN A 368 14.54 -11.04 -27.37
CA ASN A 368 15.40 -12.20 -27.16
C ASN A 368 15.04 -12.91 -25.84
N SER A 369 15.29 -14.21 -25.75
CA SER A 369 15.11 -14.94 -24.49
C SER A 369 16.21 -14.58 -23.50
N CYS A 370 15.82 -14.29 -22.26
CA CYS A 370 16.73 -14.24 -21.12
C CYS A 370 16.61 -15.57 -20.36
N ASP A 371 17.74 -16.21 -20.08
CA ASP A 371 17.76 -17.41 -19.26
C ASP A 371 17.84 -17.06 -17.76
N GLN A 372 17.57 -18.07 -16.92
CA GLN A 372 17.59 -17.94 -15.47
C GLN A 372 18.97 -17.45 -14.97
N GLU A 373 20.06 -17.99 -15.52
CA GLU A 373 21.42 -17.66 -15.09
C GLU A 373 21.74 -16.18 -15.33
N SER A 374 21.41 -15.66 -16.51
CA SER A 374 21.57 -14.25 -16.88
C SER A 374 20.73 -13.34 -15.98
N PHE A 375 19.51 -13.74 -15.64
CA PHE A 375 18.64 -13.00 -14.72
C PHE A 375 19.28 -12.86 -13.32
N TRP A 376 19.72 -13.97 -12.72
CA TRP A 376 20.29 -13.96 -11.37
C TRP A 376 21.72 -13.43 -11.29
N SER A 377 22.50 -13.51 -12.37
CA SER A 377 23.89 -13.01 -12.41
C SER A 377 23.99 -11.52 -12.77
N SER A 378 23.01 -10.97 -13.50
CA SER A 378 23.08 -9.59 -14.00
C SER A 378 21.96 -8.70 -13.46
N VAL A 379 20.69 -9.12 -13.60
CA VAL A 379 19.54 -8.27 -13.24
C VAL A 379 19.40 -8.12 -11.72
N ILE A 380 19.51 -9.23 -11.00
CA ILE A 380 19.33 -9.25 -9.54
C ILE A 380 20.40 -8.45 -8.79
N PRO A 381 21.71 -8.63 -9.04
CA PRO A 381 22.74 -7.85 -8.36
C PRO A 381 22.62 -6.35 -8.64
N HIS A 382 22.23 -5.98 -9.87
CA HIS A 382 21.99 -4.59 -10.24
C HIS A 382 20.81 -3.98 -9.48
N MET A 383 19.69 -4.70 -9.37
CA MET A 383 18.56 -4.24 -8.57
C MET A 383 18.91 -4.18 -7.08
N ALA A 384 19.65 -5.15 -6.55
CA ALA A 384 20.14 -5.13 -5.17
C ALA A 384 21.00 -3.89 -4.88
N ALA A 385 21.93 -3.56 -5.78
CA ALA A 385 22.74 -2.35 -5.69
C ALA A 385 21.87 -1.08 -5.75
N THR A 386 20.86 -1.07 -6.61
CA THR A 386 19.89 0.04 -6.72
C THR A 386 19.13 0.24 -5.41
N HIS A 387 18.71 -0.84 -4.74
CA HIS A 387 18.09 -0.73 -3.41
C HIS A 387 19.08 -0.30 -2.32
N ALA A 388 20.36 -0.66 -2.42
CA ALA A 388 21.36 -0.30 -1.43
C ALA A 388 21.84 1.16 -1.55
N ALA A 389 21.67 1.79 -2.72
CA ALA A 389 22.18 3.13 -3.00
C ALA A 389 21.53 4.25 -2.13
N PRO A 390 20.19 4.29 -1.92
CA PRO A 390 19.59 5.28 -1.04
C PRO A 390 20.01 5.06 0.43
N GLN A 391 20.43 6.13 1.11
CA GLN A 391 20.60 6.13 2.57
C GLN A 391 19.24 5.96 3.26
N LYS A 392 19.13 5.01 4.19
CA LYS A 392 17.88 4.60 4.86
C LYS A 392 17.92 4.73 6.38
N ASP A 393 18.90 5.45 6.90
CA ASP A 393 18.96 5.81 8.32
C ASP A 393 17.93 6.91 8.67
N HIS A 394 17.83 7.25 9.96
CA HIS A 394 16.88 8.25 10.43
C HIS A 394 17.16 9.65 9.90
N ALA A 395 18.43 10.04 9.71
CA ALA A 395 18.76 11.36 9.20
C ALA A 395 18.28 11.50 7.75
N ALA A 396 18.55 10.50 6.91
CA ALA A 396 18.09 10.45 5.53
C ALA A 396 16.56 10.40 5.43
N TYR A 397 15.89 9.68 6.34
CA TYR A 397 14.42 9.68 6.44
C TYR A 397 13.88 11.09 6.78
N VAL A 398 14.37 11.73 7.84
CA VAL A 398 13.94 13.07 8.24
C VAL A 398 14.18 14.11 7.15
N HIS A 399 15.30 14.01 6.45
CA HIS A 399 15.61 14.86 5.30
C HIS A 399 14.55 14.70 4.19
N ARG A 400 14.25 13.47 3.77
CA ARG A 400 13.20 13.22 2.77
C ARG A 400 11.82 13.67 3.25
N GLU A 401 11.50 13.56 4.54
CA GLU A 401 10.23 14.07 5.07
C GLU A 401 10.16 15.60 4.94
N ARG A 402 11.27 16.33 5.14
CA ARG A 402 11.32 17.79 4.90
C ARG A 402 11.14 18.13 3.42
N GLU A 403 11.77 17.39 2.52
CA GLU A 403 11.60 17.59 1.07
C GLU A 403 10.14 17.40 0.64
N LYS A 404 9.50 16.31 1.09
CA LYS A 404 8.09 16.04 0.82
C LYS A 404 7.17 17.11 1.41
N GLN A 405 7.49 17.62 2.59
CA GLN A 405 6.76 18.74 3.20
C GLN A 405 6.89 20.02 2.35
N ALA A 406 8.05 20.29 1.76
CA ALA A 406 8.24 21.41 0.85
C ALA A 406 7.41 21.23 -0.43
N ILE A 407 7.37 20.01 -0.99
CA ILE A 407 6.55 19.68 -2.18
C ILE A 407 5.06 19.93 -1.92
N CYS A 408 4.55 19.70 -0.71
CA CYS A 408 3.13 19.94 -0.39
C CYS A 408 2.70 21.39 -0.68
N LYS A 409 3.58 22.37 -0.42
CA LYS A 409 3.30 23.80 -0.60
C LYS A 409 3.18 24.22 -2.06
N SER A 410 3.84 23.48 -2.95
CA SER A 410 3.84 23.70 -4.39
C SER A 410 3.30 22.48 -5.12
N PHE A 411 2.38 21.75 -4.50
CA PHE A 411 1.94 20.47 -5.02
C PHE A 411 1.30 20.66 -6.40
N ASN A 412 1.81 19.91 -7.38
CA ASN A 412 1.26 19.90 -8.72
C ASN A 412 0.94 18.45 -9.11
N PRO A 413 -0.34 18.10 -9.34
CA PRO A 413 -0.72 16.75 -9.74
C PRO A 413 -0.08 16.31 -11.06
N SER A 414 0.38 17.24 -11.92
CA SER A 414 1.10 16.90 -13.15
C SER A 414 2.41 16.15 -12.89
N LEU A 415 3.00 16.26 -11.70
CA LEU A 415 4.19 15.50 -11.31
C LEU A 415 3.92 13.98 -11.28
N MET A 416 2.67 13.57 -11.10
CA MET A 416 2.23 12.17 -11.13
C MET A 416 1.69 11.76 -12.51
N MET A 417 1.68 12.66 -13.50
CA MET A 417 1.22 12.41 -14.86
C MET A 417 2.33 11.82 -15.75
N VAL A 418 3.10 10.90 -15.20
CA VAL A 418 4.22 10.23 -15.88
C VAL A 418 4.00 8.72 -15.92
N LYS A 419 4.30 8.08 -17.05
CA LYS A 419 4.18 6.62 -17.24
C LYS A 419 5.38 5.90 -16.61
N SER A 420 5.54 6.11 -15.31
CA SER A 420 6.54 5.47 -14.45
C SER A 420 5.85 4.40 -13.59
N PRO A 421 6.52 3.29 -13.25
CA PRO A 421 5.98 2.27 -12.36
C PRO A 421 6.10 2.70 -10.89
N ILE A 422 5.16 2.27 -10.04
CA ILE A 422 5.26 2.30 -8.58
C ILE A 422 5.26 0.86 -8.07
N GLY A 423 6.12 0.55 -7.11
CA GLY A 423 6.26 -0.79 -6.55
C GLY A 423 6.30 -0.72 -5.03
N SER A 424 5.56 -1.59 -4.35
CA SER A 424 5.59 -1.68 -2.91
C SER A 424 5.40 -3.10 -2.41
N SER A 425 6.27 -3.50 -1.48
CA SER A 425 6.16 -4.75 -0.76
C SER A 425 5.47 -4.53 0.58
N ILE A 426 4.39 -5.27 0.85
CA ILE A 426 3.78 -5.25 2.19
C ILE A 426 4.55 -6.17 3.15
N GLY A 427 5.13 -7.25 2.62
CA GLY A 427 5.93 -8.23 3.33
C GLY A 427 5.32 -9.63 3.32
N HIS A 428 5.88 -10.52 4.13
CA HIS A 428 5.32 -11.83 4.42
C HIS A 428 4.49 -11.73 5.70
N LEU A 429 3.17 -11.79 5.56
CA LEU A 429 2.26 -11.43 6.65
C LEU A 429 2.40 -12.37 7.85
N GLU A 430 2.66 -13.65 7.62
CA GLU A 430 2.86 -14.63 8.68
C GLU A 430 4.17 -14.43 9.43
N ASP A 431 5.27 -14.06 8.75
CA ASP A 431 6.54 -13.68 9.44
C ASP A 431 6.37 -12.40 10.28
N LEU A 432 5.39 -11.56 9.94
CA LEU A 432 4.99 -10.39 10.73
C LEU A 432 4.01 -10.75 11.87
N GLY A 433 3.62 -12.02 12.01
CA GLY A 433 2.64 -12.49 12.99
C GLY A 433 1.19 -12.09 12.67
N LEU A 434 0.92 -11.68 11.44
CA LEU A 434 -0.40 -11.22 11.01
C LEU A 434 -1.21 -12.40 10.46
N PHE A 435 -2.42 -12.54 10.97
CA PHE A 435 -3.39 -13.57 10.62
C PHE A 435 -2.91 -15.03 10.81
N THR A 436 -1.74 -15.30 11.38
CA THR A 436 -1.23 -16.67 11.57
C THR A 436 -2.23 -17.56 12.33
N LYS A 437 -2.93 -17.01 13.32
CA LYS A 437 -3.99 -17.72 14.09
C LYS A 437 -5.24 -18.02 13.26
N TYR A 438 -5.46 -17.27 12.20
CA TYR A 438 -6.66 -17.30 11.35
C TYR A 438 -6.35 -17.76 9.93
N ALA A 439 -5.11 -18.17 9.63
CA ALA A 439 -4.71 -18.59 8.30
C ALA A 439 -5.49 -19.85 7.88
N PRO A 440 -5.71 -20.08 6.57
CA PRO A 440 -6.36 -21.28 6.07
C PRO A 440 -5.77 -22.56 6.66
N GLY A 441 -6.62 -23.40 7.23
CA GLY A 441 -6.19 -24.67 7.85
C GLY A 441 -5.73 -24.54 9.31
N SER A 442 -5.79 -23.33 9.89
CA SER A 442 -5.69 -23.17 11.35
C SER A 442 -6.88 -23.83 12.06
N SER A 443 -6.72 -24.17 13.34
CA SER A 443 -7.80 -24.75 14.16
C SER A 443 -8.83 -23.70 14.64
N SER A 444 -8.72 -22.44 14.22
CA SER A 444 -9.62 -21.38 14.66
C SER A 444 -10.99 -21.52 13.99
N PRO A 445 -12.10 -21.30 14.70
CA PRO A 445 -13.43 -21.17 14.08
C PRO A 445 -13.53 -19.95 13.13
N THR A 446 -12.63 -18.97 13.31
CA THR A 446 -12.45 -17.84 12.39
C THR A 446 -11.31 -18.14 11.43
N GLN A 447 -11.55 -17.98 10.13
CA GLN A 447 -10.52 -18.10 9.10
C GLN A 447 -10.43 -16.81 8.29
N VAL A 448 -9.25 -16.48 7.78
CA VAL A 448 -8.99 -15.39 6.85
C VAL A 448 -8.50 -16.00 5.54
N PRO A 449 -9.40 -16.45 4.65
CA PRO A 449 -9.01 -17.13 3.41
C PRO A 449 -8.26 -16.25 2.41
N ARG A 450 -8.43 -14.93 2.48
CA ARG A 450 -7.86 -14.00 1.51
C ARG A 450 -7.59 -12.65 2.15
N VAL A 451 -6.50 -12.03 1.71
CA VAL A 451 -6.18 -10.62 1.96
C VAL A 451 -5.86 -9.95 0.63
N LEU A 452 -6.15 -8.66 0.51
CA LEU A 452 -5.93 -7.90 -0.73
C LEU A 452 -5.53 -6.45 -0.44
N PHE A 453 -4.71 -5.90 -1.32
CA PHE A 453 -4.33 -4.49 -1.32
C PHE A 453 -4.65 -3.84 -2.65
N ARG A 454 -5.17 -2.61 -2.57
CA ARG A 454 -5.38 -1.74 -3.72
C ARG A 454 -4.94 -0.33 -3.40
N ALA A 455 -4.48 0.35 -4.44
CA ALA A 455 -4.31 1.80 -4.45
C ALA A 455 -5.13 2.33 -5.62
N HIS A 456 -5.88 3.41 -5.39
CA HIS A 456 -6.58 4.11 -6.45
C HIS A 456 -5.54 4.84 -7.32
N VAL A 457 -5.63 4.64 -8.64
CA VAL A 457 -4.69 5.23 -9.60
C VAL A 457 -5.50 6.01 -10.63
N SER A 458 -5.26 7.31 -10.75
CA SER A 458 -5.89 8.19 -11.75
C SER A 458 -4.91 8.69 -12.83
N GLY A 459 -3.60 8.52 -12.59
CA GLY A 459 -2.52 8.86 -13.52
C GLY A 459 -2.09 7.70 -14.44
N PRO A 460 -1.18 7.94 -15.40
CA PRO A 460 -0.68 6.93 -16.34
C PRO A 460 0.26 5.90 -15.71
N THR A 461 0.60 6.07 -14.44
CA THR A 461 1.35 5.15 -13.61
C THR A 461 0.73 3.76 -13.55
N MET A 462 1.60 2.75 -13.45
CA MET A 462 1.24 1.39 -13.12
C MET A 462 1.80 1.04 -11.75
N THR A 463 0.96 0.54 -10.86
CA THR A 463 1.32 0.18 -9.50
C THR A 463 1.36 -1.34 -9.34
N ASN A 464 2.41 -1.86 -8.71
CA ASN A 464 2.51 -3.25 -8.27
C ASN A 464 2.63 -3.30 -6.75
N LEU A 465 1.58 -3.76 -6.09
CA LEU A 465 1.61 -4.07 -4.66
C LEU A 465 1.76 -5.57 -4.49
N TYR A 466 2.73 -6.05 -3.71
CA TYR A 466 2.94 -7.48 -3.54
C TYR A 466 3.21 -7.90 -2.09
N TRP A 467 2.74 -9.09 -1.74
CA TRP A 467 2.78 -9.65 -0.38
C TRP A 467 2.75 -11.16 -0.40
N GLN A 468 3.19 -11.79 0.68
CA GLN A 468 3.04 -13.23 0.88
C GLN A 468 2.01 -13.51 1.97
N TYR A 469 1.09 -14.45 1.68
CA TYR A 469 0.07 -14.91 2.60
C TYR A 469 -0.41 -16.32 2.22
N ASP A 470 -0.60 -17.20 3.20
CA ASP A 470 -1.00 -18.59 3.04
C ASP A 470 -0.03 -19.35 2.10
N GLY A 471 1.27 -19.10 2.28
CA GLY A 471 2.35 -19.63 1.44
C GLY A 471 2.34 -19.15 -0.01
N LYS A 472 1.43 -18.26 -0.42
CA LYS A 472 1.30 -17.74 -1.79
C LYS A 472 1.90 -16.34 -1.87
N LEU A 473 2.64 -16.07 -2.94
CA LEU A 473 2.99 -14.71 -3.33
C LEU A 473 1.88 -14.12 -4.19
N ASN A 474 1.40 -12.95 -3.78
CA ASN A 474 0.32 -12.22 -4.41
C ASN A 474 0.85 -10.90 -4.96
N CYS A 475 0.36 -10.49 -6.13
CA CYS A 475 0.63 -9.18 -6.72
C CYS A 475 -0.68 -8.54 -7.20
N SER A 476 -0.92 -7.29 -6.85
CA SER A 476 -1.97 -6.43 -7.40
C SER A 476 -1.34 -5.48 -8.40
N LEU A 477 -1.53 -5.75 -9.70
CA LEU A 477 -1.20 -4.82 -10.77
C LEU A 477 -2.38 -3.87 -10.97
N LEU A 478 -2.16 -2.58 -10.77
CA LEU A 478 -3.20 -1.56 -10.78
C LEU A 478 -2.80 -0.44 -11.74
N ALA A 479 -3.72 0.03 -12.55
CA ALA A 479 -3.50 1.20 -13.39
C ALA A 479 -4.81 1.94 -13.67
N ALA A 480 -4.73 3.24 -13.91
CA ALA A 480 -5.90 4.00 -14.35
C ALA A 480 -6.34 3.50 -15.73
N ALA A 481 -7.61 3.12 -15.86
CA ALA A 481 -8.21 2.66 -17.10
C ALA A 481 -8.20 3.74 -18.20
N LYS A 482 -8.09 5.02 -17.79
CA LYS A 482 -7.88 6.18 -18.67
C LYS A 482 -6.57 6.11 -19.46
N TRP A 483 -5.55 5.45 -18.94
CA TRP A 483 -4.21 5.46 -19.55
C TRP A 483 -3.71 4.06 -19.92
N ASN A 484 -4.37 3.03 -19.41
CA ASN A 484 -4.01 1.63 -19.62
C ASN A 484 -5.30 0.82 -19.90
N SER A 485 -5.39 0.26 -21.10
CA SER A 485 -6.50 -0.61 -21.49
C SER A 485 -6.40 -1.99 -20.82
N PRO A 486 -7.51 -2.74 -20.73
CA PRO A 486 -7.49 -4.13 -20.25
C PRO A 486 -6.45 -5.01 -20.96
N SER A 487 -6.32 -4.85 -22.29
CA SER A 487 -5.34 -5.63 -23.08
C SER A 487 -3.88 -5.33 -22.74
N GLU A 488 -3.58 -4.08 -22.35
CA GLU A 488 -2.24 -3.71 -21.89
C GLU A 488 -1.95 -4.29 -20.52
N MET A 489 -2.95 -4.33 -19.62
CA MET A 489 -2.83 -4.97 -18.31
C MET A 489 -2.72 -6.50 -18.41
N ASP A 490 -3.41 -7.14 -19.36
CA ASP A 490 -3.26 -8.57 -19.65
C ASP A 490 -1.84 -8.90 -20.13
N ARG A 491 -1.28 -8.05 -21.00
CA ARG A 491 0.12 -8.17 -21.43
C ARG A 491 1.08 -7.97 -20.26
N MET A 492 0.82 -7.03 -19.36
CA MET A 492 1.64 -6.86 -18.17
C MET A 492 1.61 -8.10 -17.28
N GLU A 493 0.43 -8.63 -16.97
CA GLU A 493 0.30 -9.86 -16.17
C GLU A 493 1.07 -11.02 -16.81
N LYS A 494 0.86 -11.26 -18.11
CA LYS A 494 1.55 -12.34 -18.84
C LYS A 494 3.06 -12.18 -18.77
N THR A 495 3.55 -10.95 -18.96
CA THR A 495 4.98 -10.65 -18.94
C THR A 495 5.57 -10.78 -17.53
N LEU A 496 4.84 -10.35 -16.50
CA LEU A 496 5.22 -10.55 -15.10
C LEU A 496 5.36 -12.04 -14.77
N ARG A 497 4.39 -12.87 -15.17
CA ARG A 497 4.45 -14.33 -14.99
C ARG A 497 5.63 -14.94 -15.73
N LYS A 498 5.88 -14.54 -16.99
CA LYS A 498 7.04 -14.98 -17.77
C LYS A 498 8.36 -14.73 -17.03
N TRP A 499 8.55 -13.52 -16.52
CA TRP A 499 9.78 -13.18 -15.80
C TRP A 499 9.90 -13.85 -14.43
N PHE A 500 8.76 -14.10 -13.76
CA PHE A 500 8.73 -14.93 -12.58
C PHE A 500 9.20 -16.37 -12.89
N ASP A 501 8.72 -16.96 -14.00
CA ASP A 501 9.09 -18.31 -14.41
C ASP A 501 10.57 -18.43 -14.80
N ILE A 502 11.11 -17.43 -15.50
CA ILE A 502 12.56 -17.30 -15.72
C ILE A 502 13.31 -17.26 -14.37
N ALA A 503 12.83 -16.49 -13.40
CA ALA A 503 13.47 -16.37 -12.10
C ALA A 503 13.48 -17.71 -11.34
N ILE A 504 12.39 -18.49 -11.35
CA ILE A 504 12.36 -19.79 -10.67
C ILE A 504 12.95 -20.93 -11.50
N GLY A 505 13.13 -20.74 -12.82
CA GLY A 505 13.68 -21.73 -13.74
C GLY A 505 12.62 -22.73 -14.21
N ASP A 506 11.34 -22.34 -14.15
CA ASP A 506 10.24 -23.13 -14.66
C ASP A 506 10.13 -22.93 -16.18
N LYS A 507 10.06 -24.03 -16.92
CA LYS A 507 9.94 -24.03 -18.39
C LYS A 507 8.52 -24.39 -18.82
N SER A 508 7.52 -23.94 -18.07
CA SER A 508 6.12 -24.06 -18.50
C SER A 508 5.90 -23.17 -19.73
N GLU A 509 6.05 -23.75 -20.93
CA GLU A 509 5.66 -23.15 -22.21
C GLU A 509 4.13 -23.05 -22.35
#